data_AF-A0A941W5D9-F1
#
_entry.id   AF-A0A941W5D9-F1
#
_cell.length_a   1.000
_cell.length_b   1.000
_cell.length_c   1.000
_cell.angle_alpha   90.00
_cell.angle_beta   90.00
_cell.angle_gamma   90.00
#
_symmetry.space_group_name_H-M   'P 1'
#
loop_
_entity.id
_entity.type
_entity.pdbx_description
1 polymer ?
#
loop_
_entity_poly.entity_id
_entity_poly.type
_entity_poly.pdbx_seq_one_letter_code
_entity_poly.pdbx_strand_id
1 'polypeptide(L)'
;MHEDENILCPFVERKLSVIHLSTLCKKRIGPEDKIFIWSKEFQQKANLSSKDAIHIACADYVGCRNFITCDEVLLKRSKRLNLDIEIMNPVDYIREVVK
;
A
#
# COMPACT_ATOMS: atom_id res chain seq x y z
N MET A 1 -5.21 10.32 0.58
CA MET A 1 -4.04 9.44 0.86
C MET A 1 -2.77 9.94 0.19
N HIS A 2 -2.59 9.82 -1.13
CA HIS A 2 -1.37 10.31 -1.80
C HIS A 2 -1.17 11.83 -1.65
N GLU A 3 -2.24 12.61 -1.72
CA GLU A 3 -2.19 14.07 -1.50
C GLU A 3 -1.78 14.41 -0.06
N ASP A 4 -2.35 13.72 0.93
CA ASP A 4 -2.03 13.93 2.36
C ASP A 4 -0.55 13.61 2.67
N GLU A 5 -0.02 12.53 2.11
CA GLU A 5 1.40 12.17 2.26
C GLU A 5 2.32 13.17 1.56
N ASN A 6 1.90 13.68 0.41
CA ASN A 6 2.71 14.55 -0.41
C ASN A 6 2.86 15.97 0.16
N ILE A 7 1.85 16.46 0.89
CA ILE A 7 1.88 17.76 1.58
C ILE A 7 3.09 17.86 2.51
N LEU A 8 3.41 16.76 3.22
CA LEU A 8 4.50 16.68 4.20
C LEU A 8 5.90 16.56 3.58
N CYS A 9 6.01 16.31 2.27
CA CYS A 9 7.31 16.20 1.62
C CYS A 9 7.99 17.59 1.57
N PRO A 10 9.27 17.76 1.94
CA PRO A 10 9.94 19.05 1.80
C PRO A 10 10.52 19.29 0.38
N PHE A 11 10.62 18.24 -0.44
CA PHE A 11 11.28 18.29 -1.74
C PHE A 11 10.27 18.45 -2.89
N VAL A 12 10.37 19.54 -3.64
CA VAL A 12 9.41 19.90 -4.69
C VAL A 12 9.40 18.87 -5.83
N GLU A 13 10.57 18.36 -6.22
CA GLU A 13 10.71 17.38 -7.30
C GLU A 13 9.99 16.07 -6.96
N ARG A 14 10.07 15.66 -5.68
CA ARG A 14 9.33 14.50 -5.18
C ARG A 14 7.84 14.76 -5.17
N LYS A 15 7.41 15.98 -4.83
CA LYS A 15 5.99 16.35 -4.90
C LYS A 15 5.42 16.24 -6.29
N LEU A 16 6.12 16.80 -7.28
CA LEU A 16 5.72 16.75 -8.68
C LEU A 16 5.67 15.31 -9.19
N SER A 17 6.66 14.49 -8.83
CA SER A 17 6.68 13.05 -9.16
C SER A 17 5.46 12.32 -8.59
N VAL A 18 5.11 12.53 -7.32
CA VAL A 18 3.94 11.91 -6.71
C VAL A 18 2.64 12.36 -7.38
N ILE A 19 2.51 13.66 -7.70
CA ILE A 19 1.34 14.18 -8.42
C ILE A 19 1.22 13.51 -9.79
N HIS A 20 2.32 13.42 -10.54
CA HIS A 20 2.33 12.75 -11.83
C HIS A 20 1.96 11.26 -11.73
N LEU A 21 2.52 10.53 -10.77
CA LEU A 21 2.13 9.13 -10.53
C LEU A 21 0.66 9.00 -10.13
N SER A 22 0.12 9.98 -9.39
CA SER A 22 -1.29 9.98 -8.99
C SER A 22 -2.26 10.12 -10.16
N THR A 23 -1.82 10.65 -11.32
CA THR A 23 -2.64 10.70 -12.54
C THR A 23 -2.76 9.33 -13.21
N LEU A 24 -1.87 8.39 -12.91
CA LEU A 24 -1.93 7.01 -13.41
C LEU A 24 -2.90 6.14 -12.58
N CYS A 25 -3.35 6.63 -11.43
CA CYS A 25 -4.27 5.92 -10.53
C CYS A 25 -5.65 5.77 -11.20
N LYS A 26 -6.07 4.52 -11.45
CA LYS A 26 -7.37 4.20 -12.07
C LYS A 26 -8.54 4.16 -11.09
N LYS A 27 -8.27 3.84 -9.82
CA LYS A 27 -9.30 3.70 -8.78
C LYS A 27 -8.81 4.32 -7.48
N ARG A 28 -9.57 5.28 -6.97
CA ARG A 28 -9.36 5.89 -5.66
C ARG A 28 -10.40 5.33 -4.70
N ILE A 29 -9.98 4.99 -3.49
CA ILE A 29 -10.83 4.39 -2.46
C ILE A 29 -10.93 5.40 -1.32
N GLY A 30 -12.16 5.71 -0.92
CA GLY A 30 -12.44 6.59 0.21
C GLY A 30 -12.26 5.89 1.55
N PRO A 31 -12.36 6.64 2.66
CA PRO A 31 -12.41 6.04 3.99
C PRO A 31 -13.70 5.22 4.14
N GLU A 32 -13.56 3.93 4.41
CA GLU A 32 -14.65 3.01 4.73
C GLU A 32 -14.41 2.44 6.13
N ASP A 33 -15.48 2.23 6.90
CA ASP A 33 -15.36 1.70 8.27
C ASP A 33 -14.66 0.33 8.28
N LYS A 34 -14.91 -0.51 7.27
CA LYS A 34 -14.24 -1.80 7.10
C LYS A 34 -12.73 -1.64 6.92
N ILE A 35 -12.29 -0.71 6.09
CA ILE A 35 -10.87 -0.42 5.88
C ILE A 35 -10.24 0.03 7.21
N PHE A 36 -10.93 0.88 7.97
CA PHE A 36 -10.44 1.33 9.26
C PHE A 36 -10.31 0.18 10.26
N ILE A 37 -11.34 -0.66 10.40
CA ILE A 37 -11.33 -1.83 11.29
C ILE A 37 -10.19 -2.78 10.93
N TRP A 38 -10.05 -3.14 9.65
CA TRP A 38 -8.97 -4.02 9.18
C TRP A 38 -7.60 -3.39 9.40
N SER A 39 -7.44 -2.09 9.17
CA SER A 39 -6.16 -1.40 9.44
C SER A 39 -5.75 -1.49 10.91
N LYS A 40 -6.71 -1.48 11.85
CA LYS A 40 -6.42 -1.64 13.28
C LYS A 40 -6.04 -3.07 13.62
N GLU A 41 -6.72 -4.05 13.04
CA GLU A 41 -6.34 -5.45 13.17
C GLU A 41 -4.95 -5.72 12.60
N PHE A 42 -4.63 -5.17 11.44
CA PHE A 42 -3.34 -5.39 10.76
C PHE A 42 -2.18 -4.75 11.54
N GLN A 43 -2.39 -3.59 12.15
CA GLN A 43 -1.45 -3.00 13.10
C GLN A 43 -1.13 -3.97 14.24
N GLN A 44 -2.15 -4.56 14.87
CA GLN A 44 -1.96 -5.47 16.00
C GLN A 44 -1.33 -6.80 15.59
N LYS A 45 -1.82 -7.43 14.50
CA LYS A 45 -1.37 -8.75 14.05
C LYS A 45 0.05 -8.74 13.48
N ALA A 46 0.40 -7.73 12.70
CA ALA A 46 1.67 -7.67 11.98
C ALA A 46 2.66 -6.62 12.51
N ASN A 47 2.28 -5.84 13.54
CA ASN A 47 3.07 -4.72 14.05
C ASN A 47 3.39 -3.71 12.94
N LEU A 48 2.40 -3.36 12.13
CA LEU A 48 2.52 -2.39 11.05
C LEU A 48 2.35 -0.97 11.56
N SER A 49 2.94 0.01 10.87
CA SER A 49 2.60 1.41 11.11
C SER A 49 1.15 1.68 10.69
N SER A 50 0.54 2.75 11.23
CA SER A 50 -0.81 3.15 10.84
C SER A 50 -0.97 3.33 9.33
N LYS A 51 0.08 3.83 8.66
CA LYS A 51 0.09 4.06 7.20
C LYS A 51 0.19 2.77 6.41
N ASP A 52 1.08 1.86 6.81
CA ASP A 52 1.23 0.59 6.11
C ASP A 52 -0.03 -0.27 6.23
N ALA A 53 -0.62 -0.29 7.43
CA ALA A 53 -1.83 -1.06 7.69
C ALA A 53 -3.03 -0.55 6.89
N ILE A 54 -3.20 0.77 6.75
CA ILE A 54 -4.30 1.32 5.95
C ILE A 54 -4.09 1.08 4.46
N HIS A 55 -2.84 1.14 3.95
CA HIS A 55 -2.54 0.81 2.56
C HIS A 55 -2.86 -0.65 2.22
N ILE A 56 -2.46 -1.58 3.08
CA ILE A 56 -2.76 -3.01 2.91
C ILE A 56 -4.27 -3.27 3.04
N ALA A 57 -4.95 -2.66 4.02
CA ALA A 57 -6.40 -2.78 4.18
C ALA A 57 -7.17 -2.28 2.95
N CYS A 58 -6.75 -1.17 2.34
CA CYS A 58 -7.34 -0.70 1.08
C CYS A 58 -7.17 -1.71 -0.06
N ALA A 59 -5.98 -2.30 -0.19
CA ALA A 59 -5.69 -3.27 -1.25
C ALA A 59 -6.49 -4.56 -1.08
N ASP A 60 -6.58 -5.05 0.15
CA ASP A 60 -7.39 -6.22 0.50
C ASP A 60 -8.88 -5.95 0.27
N TYR A 61 -9.38 -4.79 0.71
CA TYR A 61 -10.80 -4.40 0.56
C TYR A 61 -11.25 -4.33 -0.89
N VAL A 62 -10.39 -3.88 -1.80
CA VAL A 62 -10.70 -3.83 -3.22
C VAL A 62 -10.43 -5.14 -3.95
N GLY A 63 -9.84 -6.14 -3.29
CA GLY A 63 -9.48 -7.41 -3.89
C GLY A 63 -8.35 -7.25 -4.92
N CYS A 64 -7.36 -6.41 -4.62
CA CYS A 64 -6.16 -6.31 -5.44
C CYS A 64 -5.44 -7.66 -5.48
N ARG A 65 -4.90 -8.05 -6.65
CA ARG A 65 -4.09 -9.27 -6.75
C ARG A 65 -2.73 -9.11 -6.09
N ASN A 66 -2.08 -7.96 -6.32
CA ASN A 66 -0.75 -7.68 -5.83
C ASN A 66 -0.70 -6.31 -5.14
N PHE A 67 -0.01 -6.23 -4.01
CA PHE A 67 0.43 -5.00 -3.37
C PHE A 67 1.95 -4.86 -3.55
N ILE A 68 2.37 -3.80 -4.25
CA ILE A 68 3.77 -3.62 -4.63
C ILE A 68 4.43 -2.62 -3.68
N THR A 69 5.55 -2.99 -3.06
CA THR A 69 6.34 -2.11 -2.18
C THR A 69 7.83 -2.40 -2.23
N CYS A 70 8.66 -1.38 -2.06
CA CYS A 70 10.11 -1.52 -1.91
C CYS A 70 10.54 -1.71 -0.45
N ASP A 71 9.62 -1.66 0.52
CA ASP A 71 9.94 -1.78 1.94
C ASP A 71 10.05 -3.25 2.37
N GLU A 72 11.28 -3.72 2.60
CA GLU A 72 11.54 -5.08 3.07
C GLU A 72 10.93 -5.40 4.45
N VAL A 73 10.86 -4.43 5.35
CA VAL A 73 10.29 -4.61 6.68
C VAL A 73 8.79 -4.85 6.56
N LEU A 74 8.12 -4.08 5.69
CA LEU A 74 6.71 -4.28 5.37
C LEU A 74 6.46 -5.65 4.73
N LEU A 75 7.29 -6.07 3.77
CA LEU A 75 7.20 -7.40 3.16
C LEU A 75 7.31 -8.51 4.20
N LYS A 76 8.26 -8.42 5.13
CA LYS A 76 8.45 -9.44 6.19
C LYS A 76 7.28 -9.45 7.19
N ARG A 77 6.79 -8.28 7.60
CA ARG A 77 5.70 -8.16 8.58
C ARG A 77 4.35 -8.58 8.01
N SER A 78 4.07 -8.19 6.77
CA SER A 78 2.79 -8.45 6.12
C SER A 78 2.48 -9.94 5.92
N LYS A 79 3.50 -10.81 5.83
CA LYS A 79 3.34 -12.27 5.85
C LYS A 79 2.57 -12.81 7.06
N ARG A 80 2.49 -12.05 8.16
CA ARG A 80 1.72 -12.42 9.37
C ARG A 80 0.22 -12.22 9.21
N LEU A 81 -0.22 -11.52 8.17
CA LEU A 81 -1.63 -11.18 7.96
C LEU A 81 -2.42 -12.29 7.27
N ASN A 82 -1.74 -13.27 6.64
CA ASN A 82 -2.37 -14.38 5.91
C ASN A 82 -3.50 -13.91 4.97
N LEU A 83 -3.23 -12.86 4.18
CA LEU A 83 -4.17 -12.32 3.21
C LEU A 83 -4.07 -13.08 1.89
N ASP A 84 -5.16 -13.06 1.10
CA ASP A 84 -5.19 -13.60 -0.25
C ASP A 84 -4.40 -12.71 -1.24
N ILE A 85 -4.17 -11.44 -0.89
CA ILE A 85 -3.39 -10.51 -1.71
C ILE A 85 -1.90 -10.85 -1.62
N GLU A 86 -1.20 -10.77 -2.75
CA GLU A 86 0.22 -11.03 -2.79
C GLU A 86 1.04 -9.75 -2.59
N ILE A 87 1.92 -9.73 -1.59
CA ILE A 87 2.69 -8.54 -1.24
C ILE A 87 4.15 -8.77 -1.64
N MET A 88 4.64 -7.98 -2.59
CA MET A 88 5.94 -8.22 -3.24
C MET A 88 6.67 -6.92 -3.63
N ASN A 89 7.95 -7.05 -3.95
CA ASN A 89 8.71 -5.94 -4.50
C ASN A 89 8.51 -5.81 -6.01
N PRO A 90 8.74 -4.61 -6.60
CA PRO A 90 8.52 -4.39 -8.02
C PRO A 90 9.35 -5.31 -8.93
N VAL A 91 10.56 -5.69 -8.52
CA VAL A 91 11.43 -6.54 -9.35
C VAL A 91 10.86 -7.95 -9.47
N ASP A 92 10.36 -8.51 -8.37
CA ASP A 92 9.72 -9.82 -8.38
C ASP A 92 8.39 -9.78 -9.14
N TYR A 93 7.60 -8.72 -9.01
CA TYR A 93 6.39 -8.52 -9.82
C TYR A 93 6.68 -8.56 -11.32
N ILE A 94 7.71 -7.83 -11.78
CA ILE A 94 8.10 -7.84 -13.19
C ILE A 94 8.53 -9.23 -13.65
N ARG A 95 9.26 -9.98 -12.82
CA ARG A 95 9.67 -11.37 -13.13
C ARG A 95 8.50 -12.34 -13.25
N GLU A 96 7.38 -12.07 -12.59
CA GLU A 96 6.18 -12.89 -12.70
C GLU A 96 5.36 -12.58 -13.94
N VAL A 97 5.19 -11.30 -14.27
CA VAL A 97 4.33 -10.88 -15.39
C VAL A 97 5.00 -10.96 -16.77
N VAL A 98 6.34 -11.03 -16.83
CA VAL A 98 7.10 -11.14 -18.08
C VAL A 98 7.39 -12.60 -18.47
N LYS A 99 7.02 -13.56 -17.63
CA LYS A 99 7.03 -14.99 -18.01
C LYS A 99 5.99 -15.27 -19.08
#